data_AF-A0A1X7AK19-F1
#
_entry.id   AF-A0A1X7AK19-F1
#
_cell.length_a   1.000
_cell.length_b   1.000
_cell.length_c   1.000
_cell.angle_alpha   90.00
_cell.angle_beta   90.00
_cell.angle_gamma   90.00
#
_symmetry.space_group_name_H-M   'P 1'
#
loop_
_entity.id
_entity.type
_entity.pdbx_description
1 polymer ?
#
loop_
_entity_poly.entity_id
_entity_poly.type
_entity_poly.pdbx_seq_one_letter_code
_entity_poly.pdbx_strand_id
1 'polypeptide(L)'
;MKPYKNLKSKNLSLVLLIARIFAGFGMFMAALFLASMACSVASLFFPLTSLWLQILNTSGYLFLILSILAFLISGIFAAIVSIEENHRLKTELLLKSQKQN
;
A
#
# COMPACT_ATOMS: atom_id res chain seq x y z
N MET A 1 29.85 -15.78 19.50
CA MET A 1 28.74 -16.34 18.69
C MET A 1 27.52 -15.43 18.78
N LYS A 2 26.95 -14.98 17.64
CA LYS A 2 25.76 -14.11 17.59
C LYS A 2 24.49 -14.97 17.77
N PRO A 3 23.74 -14.85 18.87
CA PRO A 3 22.68 -15.81 19.20
C PRO A 3 21.43 -15.72 18.30
N TYR A 4 21.38 -14.76 17.37
CA TYR A 4 20.21 -14.51 16.52
C TYR A 4 20.53 -14.42 15.02
N LYS A 5 21.61 -15.06 14.58
CA LYS A 5 22.00 -15.08 13.15
C LYS A 5 20.92 -15.71 12.24
N ASN A 6 20.01 -16.51 12.82
CA ASN A 6 19.02 -17.30 12.10
C ASN A 6 17.56 -16.91 12.34
N LEU A 7 17.25 -15.94 13.22
CA LEU A 7 15.95 -15.29 13.16
C LEU A 7 15.99 -14.31 11.98
N LYS A 8 16.08 -14.81 10.76
CA LYS A 8 15.88 -14.00 9.57
C LYS A 8 14.41 -13.62 9.54
N SER A 9 14.14 -12.32 9.51
CA SER A 9 12.85 -11.72 9.17
C SER A 9 12.49 -11.98 7.70
N LYS A 10 12.67 -13.22 7.22
CA LYS A 10 12.52 -13.60 5.82
C LYS A 10 11.13 -13.23 5.28
N ASN A 11 10.14 -13.20 6.18
CA ASN A 11 8.76 -12.86 5.87
C ASN A 11 8.47 -11.36 5.98
N LEU A 12 9.23 -10.58 6.75
CA LEU A 12 9.00 -9.15 6.98
C LEU A 12 9.26 -8.34 5.70
N SER A 13 10.33 -8.71 4.98
CA SER A 13 10.63 -8.15 3.66
C SER A 13 9.57 -8.55 2.62
N LEU A 14 8.99 -9.75 2.71
CA LEU A 14 7.90 -10.19 1.84
C LEU A 14 6.59 -9.43 2.13
N VAL A 15 6.25 -9.22 3.40
CA VAL A 15 5.08 -8.43 3.81
C VAL A 15 5.23 -6.98 3.37
N LEU A 16 6.42 -6.40 3.48
CA LEU A 16 6.69 -5.05 2.98
C LEU A 16 6.61 -4.95 1.44
N LEU A 17 7.00 -6.03 0.73
CA LEU A 17 6.86 -6.13 -0.72
C LEU A 17 5.37 -6.17 -1.11
N ILE A 18 4.57 -6.96 -0.41
CA ILE A 18 3.11 -7.03 -0.60
C ILE A 18 2.46 -5.67 -0.32
N ALA A 19 2.86 -5.00 0.77
CA ALA A 19 2.39 -3.64 1.07
C ALA A 19 2.68 -2.68 -0.09
N ARG A 20 3.89 -2.72 -0.67
CA ARG A 20 4.24 -1.89 -1.83
C ARG A 20 3.43 -2.21 -3.08
N ILE A 21 3.14 -3.49 -3.35
CA ILE A 21 2.26 -3.89 -4.47
C ILE A 21 0.87 -3.30 -4.27
N PHE A 22 0.32 -3.40 -3.06
CA PHE A 22 -0.99 -2.82 -2.72
C PHE A 22 -1.01 -1.29 -2.82
N ALA A 23 0.05 -0.61 -2.37
CA ALA A 23 0.18 0.83 -2.55
C ALA A 23 0.25 1.23 -4.04
N GLY A 24 0.99 0.46 -4.85
CA GLY A 24 1.06 0.66 -6.29
C GLY A 24 -0.28 0.46 -6.97
N PHE A 25 -1.02 -0.58 -6.58
CA PHE A 25 -2.38 -0.83 -7.05
C PHE A 25 -3.35 0.29 -6.64
N GLY A 26 -3.26 0.77 -5.41
CA GLY A 26 -4.03 1.94 -4.94
C GLY A 26 -3.74 3.20 -5.75
N MET A 27 -2.47 3.50 -6.01
CA MET A 27 -2.07 4.63 -6.87
C MET A 27 -2.62 4.49 -8.29
N PHE A 28 -2.58 3.29 -8.87
CA PHE A 28 -3.12 3.04 -10.20
C PHE A 28 -4.65 3.28 -10.24
N MET A 29 -5.39 2.79 -9.25
CA MET A 29 -6.83 3.03 -9.14
C MET A 29 -7.16 4.50 -8.90
N ALA A 30 -6.35 5.22 -8.11
CA ALA A 30 -6.49 6.66 -7.93
C ALA A 30 -6.29 7.42 -9.25
N ALA A 31 -5.32 7.03 -10.07
CA ALA A 31 -5.10 7.62 -11.38
C ALA A 31 -6.28 7.38 -12.33
N LEU A 32 -6.86 6.18 -12.32
CA LEU A 32 -8.08 5.89 -13.08
C LEU A 32 -9.28 6.73 -12.61
N PHE A 33 -9.42 6.93 -11.30
CA PHE A 33 -10.43 7.84 -10.78
C PHE A 33 -10.22 9.28 -11.28
N LEU A 34 -8.99 9.79 -11.24
CA LEU A 34 -8.67 11.13 -11.74
C LEU A 34 -8.97 11.27 -13.24
N ALA A 35 -8.64 10.24 -14.03
CA ALA A 35 -8.97 10.18 -15.45
C ALA A 35 -10.48 10.15 -15.70
N SER A 36 -11.25 9.43 -14.87
CA SER A 36 -12.71 9.41 -14.94
C SER A 36 -13.30 10.80 -14.71
N MET A 37 -12.81 11.55 -13.71
CA MET A 37 -13.26 12.92 -13.43
C MET A 37 -12.91 13.89 -14.55
N ALA A 38 -11.69 13.81 -15.09
CA ALA A 38 -11.27 14.64 -16.22
C ALA A 38 -12.17 14.40 -17.46
N CYS A 39 -12.49 13.13 -17.72
CA CYS A 39 -13.45 12.73 -18.75
C CYS A 39 -14.86 13.28 -18.49
N SER A 40 -15.36 13.22 -17.26
CA SER A 40 -16.66 13.80 -16.90
C SER A 40 -16.73 15.28 -17.26
N VAL A 41 -15.70 16.05 -16.89
CA VAL A 41 -15.64 17.48 -17.19
C VAL A 41 -15.54 17.73 -18.69
N ALA A 42 -14.71 16.99 -19.41
CA ALA A 42 -14.57 17.13 -20.86
C ALA A 42 -15.88 16.84 -21.61
N SER A 43 -16.69 15.89 -21.12
CA SER A 43 -17.98 15.55 -21.74
C SER A 43 -19.02 16.67 -21.69
N LEU A 44 -18.88 17.62 -20.75
CA LEU A 44 -19.74 18.80 -20.68
C LEU A 44 -19.47 19.79 -21.83
N PHE A 45 -18.25 19.79 -22.38
CA PHE A 45 -17.82 20.68 -23.46
C PHE A 45 -17.83 19.99 -24.83
N PHE A 46 -17.65 18.67 -24.86
CA PHE A 46 -17.61 17.86 -26.08
C PHE A 46 -18.49 16.60 -25.93
N PRO A 47 -19.75 16.62 -26.42
CA PRO A 47 -20.71 15.54 -26.19
C PRO A 47 -20.44 14.24 -26.98
N LEU A 48 -19.35 14.16 -27.75
CA LEU A 48 -18.93 12.94 -28.45
C LEU A 48 -18.14 12.03 -27.49
N THR A 49 -18.85 11.30 -26.63
CA THR A 49 -18.22 10.31 -25.76
C THR A 49 -18.44 8.89 -26.29
N SER A 50 -17.34 8.16 -26.48
CA SER A 50 -17.37 6.74 -26.84
C SER A 50 -17.92 5.91 -25.68
N LEU A 51 -18.43 4.70 -25.98
CA LEU A 51 -18.98 3.77 -24.98
C LEU A 51 -17.99 3.50 -23.81
N TRP A 52 -16.69 3.49 -24.11
CA TRP A 52 -15.62 3.36 -23.12
C TRP A 52 -15.52 4.55 -22.16
N LEU A 53 -15.73 5.77 -22.64
CA LEU A 53 -15.76 6.97 -21.78
C LEU A 53 -16.96 6.94 -20.83
N GLN A 54 -18.12 6.47 -21.29
CA GLN A 54 -19.31 6.35 -20.45
C GLN A 54 -19.09 5.34 -19.32
N ILE A 55 -18.52 4.16 -19.62
CA ILE A 55 -18.20 3.14 -18.61
C ILE A 55 -17.22 3.70 -17.57
N LEU A 56 -16.18 4.42 -18.00
CA LEU A 56 -15.21 5.03 -17.10
C LEU A 56 -15.87 6.06 -16.17
N ASN A 57 -16.86 6.79 -16.67
CA ASN A 57 -17.57 7.83 -15.94
C ASN A 57 -18.56 7.26 -14.90
N THR A 58 -19.32 6.21 -15.23
CA THR A 58 -20.22 5.54 -14.27
C THR A 58 -19.48 4.76 -13.19
N SER A 59 -18.28 4.26 -13.48
CA SER A 59 -17.48 3.46 -12.54
C SER A 59 -16.48 4.26 -11.71
N GLY A 60 -16.38 5.59 -11.90
CA GLY A 60 -15.44 6.46 -11.19
C GLY A 60 -15.47 6.28 -9.66
N TYR A 61 -16.66 6.26 -9.06
CA TYR A 61 -16.82 6.08 -7.61
C TYR A 61 -16.28 4.73 -7.11
N LEU A 62 -16.37 3.67 -7.92
CA LEU A 62 -15.82 2.35 -7.56
C LEU A 62 -14.29 2.40 -7.53
N PHE A 63 -13.64 3.09 -8.48
CA PHE A 63 -12.19 3.25 -8.48
C PHE A 63 -11.68 4.02 -7.25
N LEU A 64 -12.43 5.03 -6.79
CA LEU A 64 -12.13 5.76 -5.56
C LEU A 64 -12.18 4.82 -4.34
N ILE A 65 -13.27 4.08 -4.17
CA ILE A 65 -13.45 3.16 -3.04
C ILE A 65 -12.35 2.09 -3.02
N LEU A 66 -12.04 1.50 -4.18
CA LEU A 66 -10.99 0.49 -4.31
C LEU A 66 -9.60 1.07 -4.00
N SER A 67 -9.33 2.30 -4.42
CA SER A 67 -8.08 3.00 -4.11
C SER A 67 -7.90 3.21 -2.62
N ILE A 68 -8.92 3.75 -1.92
CA ILE A 68 -8.87 3.96 -0.47
C ILE A 68 -8.65 2.63 0.26
N LEU A 69 -9.37 1.58 -0.14
CA LEU A 69 -9.24 0.26 0.47
C LEU A 69 -7.83 -0.31 0.29
N ALA A 70 -7.26 -0.18 -0.91
CA ALA A 70 -5.90 -0.64 -1.20
C ALA A 70 -4.84 0.11 -0.37
N PHE A 71 -4.98 1.43 -0.19
CA PHE A 71 -4.09 2.20 0.67
C PHE A 71 -4.23 1.84 2.14
N LEU A 72 -5.45 1.62 2.64
CA LEU A 72 -5.67 1.18 4.02
C LEU A 72 -5.00 -0.17 4.28
N ILE A 73 -5.20 -1.14 3.39
CA ILE A 73 -4.59 -2.47 3.51
C ILE A 73 -3.06 -2.35 3.48
N SER A 74 -2.50 -1.57 2.55
CA SER A 74 -1.06 -1.30 2.51
C SER A 74 -0.54 -0.68 3.81
N GLY A 75 -1.27 0.29 4.38
CA GLY A 75 -0.91 0.96 5.62
C GLY A 75 -0.89 -0.01 6.81
N ILE A 76 -1.88 -0.89 6.90
CA ILE A 76 -1.95 -1.93 7.93
C ILE A 76 -0.75 -2.87 7.84
N PHE A 77 -0.41 -3.35 6.65
CA PHE A 77 0.76 -4.21 6.47
C PHE A 77 2.06 -3.49 6.84
N ALA A 78 2.21 -2.22 6.47
CA ALA A 78 3.37 -1.42 6.86
C ALA A 78 3.46 -1.22 8.38
N ALA A 79 2.33 -1.01 9.05
CA ALA A 79 2.27 -0.85 10.51
C ALA A 79 2.62 -2.15 11.26
N ILE A 80 2.14 -3.30 10.78
CA ILE A 80 2.50 -4.60 11.37
C ILE A 80 4.01 -4.84 11.27
N VAL A 81 4.59 -4.54 10.11
CA VAL A 81 6.04 -4.66 9.88
C VAL A 81 6.83 -3.76 10.82
N SER A 82 6.41 -2.50 11.02
CA SER A 82 7.11 -1.58 11.92
C SER A 82 7.04 -1.98 13.39
N ILE A 83 5.91 -2.56 13.84
CA ILE A 83 5.76 -3.10 15.19
C ILE A 83 6.72 -4.27 15.40
N GLU A 84 6.75 -5.24 14.48
CA GLU A 84 7.60 -6.42 14.60
C GLU A 84 9.09 -6.06 14.56
N GLU A 85 9.47 -5.07 13.75
CA GLU A 85 10.84 -4.55 13.70
C GLU A 85 11.24 -3.83 15.01
N ASN A 86 10.33 -3.06 15.62
CA ASN A 86 10.56 -2.43 16.92
C ASN A 86 10.76 -3.46 18.05
N HIS A 87 9.99 -4.55 18.06
CA HIS A 87 10.17 -5.64 19.03
C HIS A 87 11.53 -6.34 18.88
N ARG A 88 12.02 -6.52 17.65
CA ARG A 88 13.37 -7.05 17.41
C ARG A 88 14.45 -6.14 17.97
N LEU A 89 14.39 -4.84 17.67
CA LEU A 89 15.38 -3.87 18.13
C LEU A 89 15.46 -3.83 19.66
N LYS A 90 14.31 -3.82 20.35
CA LYS A 90 14.28 -3.88 21.82
C LYS A 90 14.94 -5.13 22.37
N THR A 91 14.68 -6.29 21.76
CA THR A 91 15.25 -7.57 22.21
C THR A 91 16.76 -7.58 22.02
N GLU A 92 17.26 -7.10 20.88
CA GLU A 92 18.70 -7.00 20.61
C GLU A 92 19.43 -6.07 21.60
N LEU A 93 18.81 -4.94 21.97
CA LEU A 93 19.36 -4.01 22.97
C LEU A 93 19.46 -4.65 24.36
N LEU A 94 18.42 -5.37 24.80
CA LEU A 94 18.42 -6.06 26.08
C LEU A 94 19.52 -7.13 26.15
N LEU A 95 19.67 -7.92 25.08
CA LEU A 95 20.70 -8.95 24.98
C LEU A 95 22.12 -8.38 24.94
N LYS A 96 22.30 -7.21 24.32
CA LYS A 96 23.59 -6.51 24.30
C LYS A 96 23.95 -5.99 25.69
N SER A 97 22.98 -5.42 26.40
CA SER A 97 23.15 -4.95 27.79
C SER A 97 23.54 -6.09 28.74
N GLN A 98 22.85 -7.23 28.65
CA GLN A 98 23.14 -8.42 29.47
C GLN A 98 24.53 -9.03 29.22
N LYS A 99 25.15 -8.75 28.07
CA LYS A 99 26.48 -9.29 27.71
C LYS A 99 27.64 -8.38 28.11
N GLN A 100 27.34 -7.17 28.58
CA GLN A 100 28.33 -6.18 29.03
C GLN A 100 28.48 -6.17 30.57
N ASN A 101 27.56 -6.81 31.29
CA ASN A 101 27.72 -7.21 32.69
C ASN A 101 28.31 -8.61 32.79
#